data_AF-A0A8T4IY43-F1
#
_entry.id   AF-A0A8T4IY43-F1
#
_cell.length_a   1.000
_cell.length_b   1.000
_cell.length_c   1.000
_cell.angle_alpha   90.00
_cell.angle_beta   90.00
_cell.angle_gamma   90.00
#
_symmetry.space_group_name_H-M   'P 1'
#
loop_
_entity.id
_entity.type
_entity.pdbx_description
1 polymer ?
#
loop_
_entity_poly.entity_id
_entity_poly.type
_entity_poly.pdbx_seq_one_letter_code
_entity_poly.pdbx_strand_id
1 'polypeptide(L)'
;MSRTSAARKTLPLFTHAQAAELKPELREVIEYRKSGLSLNHVVGCPLDCGYCVRHLFDNFAMKTPRALMSDEDAVTALTTHRYFQPGRTPLQLFNRATDPMLPGVKPHTLHVLSLLDAKGLTNHVLVITRWRVTPDDCAALNSFRHIKLTVLVTHSGITDERIEPVDSSIAAASLRTLHAHADNYRTILYWRPLVPGLNDTDAHLERARELSRCAHATVFTGLFYRRQIADYYTAHGLPTPYEDTARRKILPAQAEQRVLAAFHQPRDAAAPYGALFRKTSCAVAYAHGEADYNGHYGIRELCDICPATQTDRCATAHRHPDMTEVNRQARQLGATAPAELTERAIIVEGLDEPPRYYLQHTHGYQVHDRAKPHHPHRHGRADIGWPTEEEGP
;
A
#
# COMPACT_ATOMS: atom_id res chain seq x y z
N MET A 1 35.60 -0.59 -17.42
CA MET A 1 35.13 -0.79 -18.81
C MET A 1 33.70 -0.34 -18.90
N SER A 2 33.46 0.70 -19.70
CA SER A 2 32.21 1.45 -19.82
C SER A 2 31.11 0.57 -20.42
N ARG A 3 30.04 0.30 -19.65
CA ARG A 3 28.81 -0.25 -20.22
C ARG A 3 28.00 0.92 -20.76
N THR A 4 27.85 0.89 -22.08
CA THR A 4 26.95 1.70 -22.88
C THR A 4 25.57 1.85 -22.21
N SER A 5 25.25 3.09 -21.85
CA SER A 5 23.90 3.54 -21.50
C SER A 5 22.97 3.21 -22.67
N ALA A 6 22.23 2.10 -22.58
CA ALA A 6 21.09 1.89 -23.46
C ALA A 6 20.18 3.12 -23.32
N ALA A 7 20.00 3.86 -24.41
CA ALA A 7 19.20 5.07 -24.42
C ALA A 7 17.85 4.78 -23.75
N ARG A 8 17.58 5.51 -22.67
CA ARG A 8 16.36 5.37 -21.88
C ARG A 8 15.18 5.53 -22.83
N LYS A 9 14.40 4.46 -23.05
CA LYS A 9 13.13 4.56 -23.76
C LYS A 9 12.20 5.41 -22.91
N THR A 10 12.09 6.68 -23.26
CA THR A 10 11.19 7.62 -22.60
C THR A 10 9.76 7.25 -22.94
N LEU A 11 8.90 7.15 -21.92
CA LEU A 11 7.47 7.06 -22.16
C LEU A 11 7.00 8.30 -22.92
N PRO A 12 6.09 8.16 -23.90
CA PRO A 12 5.52 9.32 -24.55
C PRO A 12 4.76 10.16 -23.53
N LEU A 13 4.95 11.48 -23.60
CA LEU A 13 4.18 12.42 -22.81
C LEU A 13 2.76 12.52 -23.36
N PHE A 14 1.78 12.73 -22.47
CA PHE A 14 0.47 13.21 -22.87
C PHE A 14 0.59 14.56 -23.55
N THR A 15 -0.11 14.75 -24.68
CA THR A 15 -0.35 16.10 -25.19
C THR A 15 -1.32 16.84 -24.26
N HIS A 16 -1.36 18.16 -24.33
CA HIS A 16 -2.32 18.95 -23.55
C HIS A 16 -3.77 18.51 -23.78
N ALA A 17 -4.14 18.21 -25.04
CA ALA A 17 -5.46 17.71 -25.39
C ALA A 17 -5.75 16.35 -24.73
N GLN A 18 -4.81 15.40 -24.83
CA GLN A 18 -4.99 14.07 -24.22
C GLN A 18 -5.04 14.15 -22.69
N ALA A 19 -4.24 15.03 -22.07
CA ALA A 19 -4.27 15.24 -20.63
C ALA A 19 -5.62 15.83 -20.19
N ALA A 20 -6.21 16.74 -20.97
CA ALA A 20 -7.51 17.36 -20.67
C ALA A 20 -8.68 16.37 -20.68
N GLU A 21 -8.57 15.26 -21.42
CA GLU A 21 -9.55 14.16 -21.43
C GLU A 21 -9.48 13.29 -20.18
N LEU A 22 -8.40 13.36 -19.41
CA LEU A 22 -8.27 12.60 -18.16
C LEU A 22 -9.10 13.24 -17.05
N LYS A 23 -9.72 12.36 -16.23
CA LYS A 23 -10.31 12.77 -14.97
C LYS A 23 -9.34 13.61 -14.13
N PRO A 24 -9.81 14.68 -13.45
CA PRO A 24 -8.96 15.55 -12.64
C PRO A 24 -8.05 14.78 -11.68
N GLU A 25 -8.54 13.72 -11.06
CA GLU A 25 -7.83 12.88 -10.11
C GLU A 25 -6.62 12.18 -10.72
N LEU A 26 -6.63 11.89 -12.03
CA LEU A 26 -5.46 11.32 -12.73
C LEU A 26 -4.44 12.39 -13.11
N ARG A 27 -4.88 13.62 -13.37
CA ARG A 27 -3.99 14.76 -13.62
C ARG A 27 -3.29 15.23 -12.34
N GLU A 28 -3.93 15.07 -11.19
CA GLU A 28 -3.30 15.29 -9.89
C GLU A 28 -2.31 14.15 -9.59
N VAL A 29 -1.05 14.36 -9.96
CA VAL A 29 0.00 13.33 -9.88
C VAL A 29 0.45 13.02 -8.45
N ILE A 30 0.17 13.90 -7.48
CA ILE A 30 0.49 13.69 -6.07
C ILE A 30 -0.79 13.50 -5.28
N GLU A 31 -0.88 12.39 -4.55
CA GLU A 31 -2.07 12.09 -3.75
C GLU A 31 -1.68 11.49 -2.40
N TYR A 32 -2.22 12.02 -1.30
CA TYR A 32 -1.92 11.49 0.03
C TYR A 32 -2.91 10.39 0.42
N ARG A 33 -2.42 9.16 0.56
CA ARG A 33 -3.17 8.00 1.04
C ARG A 33 -2.63 7.51 2.38
N LYS A 34 -3.38 6.61 3.03
CA LYS A 34 -3.01 6.03 4.33
C LYS A 34 -1.62 5.40 4.38
N SER A 35 -1.14 4.88 3.25
CA SER A 35 0.16 4.21 3.19
C SER A 35 1.30 5.14 2.73
N GLY A 36 0.99 6.40 2.37
CA GLY A 36 1.97 7.42 2.03
C GLY A 36 1.51 8.46 1.00
N LEU A 37 2.33 9.48 0.83
CA LEU A 37 2.21 10.47 -0.23
C LEU A 37 2.64 9.81 -1.54
N SER A 38 1.68 9.67 -2.45
CA SER A 38 1.84 8.89 -3.67
C SER A 38 2.25 9.79 -4.83
N LEU A 39 3.21 9.35 -5.66
CA LEU A 39 3.59 9.98 -6.92
C LEU A 39 3.17 9.09 -8.09
N ASN A 40 2.29 9.62 -8.95
CA ASN A 40 1.60 8.89 -10.01
C ASN A 40 1.55 9.70 -11.31
N HIS A 41 2.70 10.12 -11.84
CA HIS A 41 2.77 10.83 -13.11
C HIS A 41 2.77 9.92 -14.35
N VAL A 42 2.70 8.59 -14.18
CA VAL A 42 2.55 7.62 -15.28
C VAL A 42 1.19 6.94 -15.20
N VAL A 43 0.46 6.93 -16.32
CA VAL A 43 -0.91 6.43 -16.42
C VAL A 43 -1.00 5.36 -17.51
N GLY A 44 -1.64 4.24 -17.19
CA GLY A 44 -1.89 3.14 -18.11
C GLY A 44 -1.21 1.85 -17.66
N CYS A 45 -1.88 0.72 -17.87
CA CYS A 45 -1.40 -0.59 -17.46
C CYS A 45 -2.06 -1.69 -18.31
N PRO A 46 -1.28 -2.65 -18.84
CA PRO A 46 -1.81 -3.74 -19.66
C PRO A 46 -2.19 -4.99 -18.86
N LEU A 47 -2.10 -4.97 -17.51
CA LEU A 47 -2.28 -6.16 -16.68
C LEU A 47 -3.74 -6.57 -16.44
N ASP A 48 -4.69 -5.68 -16.73
CA ASP A 48 -6.12 -5.98 -16.88
C ASP A 48 -6.80 -6.78 -15.76
N CYS A 49 -6.33 -6.61 -14.53
CA CYS A 49 -6.99 -7.20 -13.38
C CYS A 49 -8.38 -6.59 -13.22
N GLY A 50 -9.44 -7.40 -13.30
CA GLY A 50 -10.84 -6.95 -13.26
C GLY A 50 -11.21 -6.21 -11.97
N TYR A 51 -10.47 -6.39 -10.88
CA TYR A 51 -10.64 -5.66 -9.63
C TYR A 51 -9.78 -4.38 -9.51
N CYS A 52 -9.19 -3.91 -10.60
CA CYS A 52 -8.25 -2.80 -10.56
C CYS A 52 -8.94 -1.47 -10.20
N VAL A 53 -8.30 -0.67 -9.35
CA VAL A 53 -8.80 0.65 -8.96
C VAL A 53 -8.93 1.62 -10.15
N ARG A 54 -8.31 1.31 -11.29
CA ARG A 54 -8.45 2.04 -12.57
C ARG A 54 -9.88 2.13 -13.09
N HIS A 55 -10.78 1.22 -12.68
CA HIS A 55 -12.21 1.34 -12.98
C HIS A 55 -12.84 2.60 -12.40
N LEU A 56 -12.30 3.18 -11.32
CA LEU A 56 -12.84 4.40 -10.71
C LEU A 56 -12.43 5.67 -11.49
N PHE A 57 -11.35 5.58 -12.27
CA PHE A 57 -10.72 6.72 -12.91
C PHE A 57 -10.93 6.76 -14.43
N ASP A 58 -11.81 5.90 -14.96
CA ASP A 58 -12.14 5.75 -16.39
C ASP A 58 -10.90 5.53 -17.29
N ASN A 59 -9.83 4.98 -16.72
CA ASN A 59 -8.59 4.72 -17.45
C ASN A 59 -8.27 3.23 -17.58
N PHE A 60 -9.20 2.33 -17.27
CA PHE A 60 -9.00 0.88 -17.36
C PHE A 60 -8.65 0.41 -18.79
N ALA A 61 -9.20 1.06 -19.81
CA ALA A 61 -8.92 0.76 -21.23
C ALA A 61 -7.50 1.19 -21.68
N MET A 62 -6.80 2.06 -20.93
CA MET A 62 -5.50 2.60 -21.32
C MET A 62 -4.37 1.59 -21.08
N LYS A 63 -4.09 0.72 -22.06
CA LYS A 63 -3.11 -0.37 -21.89
C LYS A 63 -1.65 0.08 -21.99
N THR A 64 -1.39 1.09 -22.82
CA THR A 64 -0.04 1.62 -23.04
C THR A 64 0.26 2.72 -22.02
N PRO A 65 1.26 2.55 -21.13
CA PRO A 65 1.66 3.59 -20.19
C PRO A 65 2.11 4.86 -20.90
N ARG A 66 1.75 6.02 -20.34
CA ARG A 66 2.16 7.36 -20.80
C ARG A 66 2.45 8.24 -19.60
N ALA A 67 3.38 9.18 -19.75
CA ALA A 67 3.77 10.09 -18.68
C ALA A 67 3.06 11.45 -18.81
N LEU A 68 2.68 12.05 -17.69
CA LEU A 68 2.04 13.38 -17.63
C LEU A 68 3.08 14.51 -17.59
N MET A 69 4.28 14.21 -17.10
CA MET A 69 5.40 15.13 -16.96
C MET A 69 6.72 14.35 -16.88
N SER A 70 7.84 15.07 -16.84
CA SER A 70 9.16 14.47 -16.59
C SER A 70 9.25 13.92 -15.17
N ASP A 71 10.20 13.03 -14.92
CA ASP A 71 10.42 12.50 -13.57
C ASP A 71 11.02 13.57 -12.63
N GLU A 72 11.85 14.45 -13.18
CA GLU A 72 12.50 15.56 -12.49
C GLU A 72 11.46 16.56 -11.97
N ASP A 73 10.50 16.93 -12.81
CA ASP A 73 9.37 17.80 -12.42
C ASP A 73 8.49 17.09 -11.39
N ALA A 74 8.23 15.79 -11.58
CA ALA A 74 7.42 14.99 -10.67
C ALA A 74 8.06 14.88 -9.27
N VAL A 75 9.38 14.65 -9.19
CA VAL A 75 10.12 14.62 -7.91
C VAL A 75 10.19 16.00 -7.28
N THR A 76 10.35 17.06 -8.08
CA THR A 76 10.35 18.44 -7.59
C THR A 76 8.98 18.79 -6.99
N ALA A 77 7.89 18.49 -7.69
CA ALA A 77 6.53 18.67 -7.20
C ALA A 77 6.29 17.87 -5.91
N LEU A 78 6.76 16.61 -5.85
CA LEU A 78 6.59 15.76 -4.66
C LEU A 78 7.32 16.34 -3.45
N THR A 79 8.58 16.72 -3.63
CA THR A 79 9.45 17.17 -2.52
C THR A 79 9.18 18.60 -2.06
N THR A 80 8.44 19.38 -2.86
CA THR A 80 7.93 20.71 -2.48
C THR A 80 6.45 20.68 -2.06
N HIS A 81 5.82 19.50 -2.11
CA HIS A 81 4.42 19.35 -1.76
C HIS A 81 4.18 19.70 -0.29
N ARG A 82 3.09 20.40 0.03
CA ARG A 82 2.76 20.88 1.39
C ARG A 82 2.69 19.80 2.48
N TYR A 83 2.54 18.54 2.07
CA TYR A 83 2.47 17.38 2.97
C TYR A 83 3.74 16.54 3.03
N PHE A 84 4.76 16.90 2.26
CA PHE A 84 6.04 16.22 2.30
C PHE A 84 6.88 16.71 3.47
N GLN A 85 7.39 15.77 4.26
CA GLN A 85 8.32 16.00 5.34
C GLN A 85 9.53 15.08 5.13
N PRO A 86 10.74 15.64 4.96
CA PRO A 86 11.97 14.85 4.87
C PRO A 86 12.13 13.90 6.06
N GLY A 87 12.46 12.64 5.79
CA GLY A 87 12.66 11.59 6.79
C GLY A 87 11.40 11.10 7.52
N ARG A 88 10.22 11.68 7.26
CA ARG A 88 8.96 11.33 7.95
C ARG A 88 7.87 10.82 7.03
N THR A 89 7.54 11.55 5.97
CA THR A 89 6.41 11.20 5.09
C THR A 89 6.74 9.93 4.30
N PRO A 90 6.02 8.81 4.47
CA PRO A 90 6.20 7.65 3.61
C PRO A 90 5.74 7.98 2.19
N LEU A 91 6.47 7.48 1.19
CA LEU A 91 6.23 7.72 -0.23
C LEU A 91 5.74 6.44 -0.93
N GLN A 92 4.86 6.58 -1.92
CA GLN A 92 4.46 5.46 -2.78
C GLN A 92 4.63 5.84 -4.25
N LEU A 93 5.33 5.01 -5.03
CA LEU A 93 5.55 5.29 -6.45
C LEU A 93 4.62 4.43 -7.29
N PHE A 94 3.92 5.07 -8.22
CA PHE A 94 3.14 4.42 -9.28
C PHE A 94 2.14 3.36 -8.78
N ASN A 95 1.48 3.64 -7.66
CA ASN A 95 0.58 2.73 -6.96
C ASN A 95 -0.90 2.86 -7.36
N ARG A 96 -1.26 3.84 -8.21
CA ARG A 96 -2.65 4.14 -8.58
C ARG A 96 -3.02 3.73 -10.00
N ALA A 97 -2.20 4.11 -10.98
CA ALA A 97 -2.60 4.12 -12.39
C ALA A 97 -1.71 3.29 -13.31
N THR A 98 -0.64 2.68 -12.78
CA THR A 98 0.25 1.79 -13.53
C THR A 98 0.86 0.71 -12.63
N ASP A 99 1.70 -0.16 -13.18
CA ASP A 99 2.58 -1.03 -12.38
C ASP A 99 4.04 -0.59 -12.59
N PRO A 100 4.79 -0.31 -11.51
CA PRO A 100 6.11 0.30 -11.56
C PRO A 100 7.18 -0.54 -12.26
N MET A 101 6.99 -1.86 -12.39
CA MET A 101 8.01 -2.75 -12.98
C MET A 101 7.69 -3.18 -14.40
N LEU A 102 6.63 -2.66 -15.02
CA LEU A 102 6.37 -2.85 -16.45
C LEU A 102 7.56 -2.38 -17.28
N PRO A 103 7.89 -3.03 -18.42
CA PRO A 103 9.10 -2.73 -19.19
C PRO A 103 9.28 -1.25 -19.57
N GLY A 104 8.18 -0.54 -19.90
CA GLY A 104 8.22 0.89 -20.21
C GLY A 104 8.21 1.82 -19.00
N VAL A 105 7.74 1.35 -17.83
CA VAL A 105 7.62 2.16 -16.61
C VAL A 105 8.84 2.01 -15.71
N LYS A 106 9.45 0.83 -15.70
CA LYS A 106 10.60 0.49 -14.88
C LYS A 106 11.77 1.50 -14.96
N PRO A 107 12.17 2.02 -16.14
CA PRO A 107 13.20 3.04 -16.20
C PRO A 107 12.83 4.33 -15.46
N HIS A 108 11.54 4.71 -15.45
CA HIS A 108 11.04 5.85 -14.69
C HIS A 108 11.02 5.57 -13.19
N THR A 109 10.62 4.36 -12.77
CA THR A 109 10.70 3.94 -11.37
C THR A 109 12.11 4.06 -10.82
N LEU A 110 13.10 3.48 -11.51
CA LEU A 110 14.50 3.53 -11.06
C LEU A 110 15.05 4.96 -11.06
N HIS A 111 14.65 5.79 -12.02
CA HIS A 111 15.09 7.17 -12.09
C HIS A 111 14.50 8.04 -10.97
N VAL A 112 13.20 7.94 -10.70
CA VAL A 112 12.56 8.62 -9.56
C VAL A 112 13.21 8.21 -8.25
N LEU A 113 13.48 6.90 -8.05
CA LEU A 113 14.18 6.41 -6.87
C LEU A 113 15.58 7.03 -6.76
N SER A 114 16.34 7.09 -7.86
CA SER A 114 17.66 7.72 -7.89
C SER A 114 17.62 9.21 -7.56
N LEU A 115 16.61 9.95 -8.05
CA LEU A 115 16.45 11.38 -7.77
C LEU A 115 16.09 11.63 -6.30
N LEU A 116 15.26 10.78 -5.69
CA LEU A 116 14.94 10.85 -4.28
C LEU A 116 16.15 10.50 -3.40
N ASP A 117 16.90 9.45 -3.76
CA ASP A 117 18.10 9.02 -3.05
C ASP A 117 19.21 10.07 -3.12
N ALA A 118 19.45 10.66 -4.29
CA ALA A 118 20.46 11.71 -4.49
C ALA A 118 20.20 12.99 -3.67
N LYS A 119 18.96 13.20 -3.20
CA LYS A 119 18.61 14.28 -2.28
C LYS A 119 18.93 13.95 -0.80
N GLY A 120 19.49 12.78 -0.52
CA GLY A 120 19.82 12.34 0.85
C GLY A 120 18.59 12.03 1.71
N LEU A 121 17.44 11.76 1.09
CA LEU A 121 16.19 11.52 1.80
C LEU A 121 16.20 10.16 2.50
N THR A 122 15.74 10.11 3.75
CA THR A 122 15.65 8.88 4.56
C THR A 122 14.22 8.37 4.72
N ASN A 123 13.31 8.89 3.89
CA ASN A 123 11.90 8.51 3.86
C ASN A 123 11.74 7.03 3.49
N HIS A 124 10.68 6.40 4.02
CA HIS A 124 10.17 5.14 3.47
C HIS A 124 9.70 5.36 2.04
N VAL A 125 10.13 4.53 1.09
CA VAL A 125 9.70 4.58 -0.31
C VAL A 125 9.18 3.22 -0.73
N LEU A 126 7.92 3.17 -1.15
CA LEU A 126 7.20 1.94 -1.45
C LEU A 126 6.97 1.79 -2.94
N VAL A 127 7.40 0.65 -3.48
CA VAL A 127 7.13 0.23 -4.87
C VAL A 127 6.27 -1.03 -4.79
N ILE A 128 5.04 -0.97 -5.29
CA ILE A 128 4.10 -2.11 -5.28
C ILE A 128 4.00 -2.66 -6.68
N THR A 129 4.37 -3.92 -6.90
CA THR A 129 4.37 -4.53 -8.23
C THR A 129 3.81 -5.94 -8.20
N ARG A 130 3.22 -6.37 -9.32
CA ARG A 130 2.95 -7.77 -9.65
C ARG A 130 3.90 -8.29 -10.74
N TRP A 131 4.66 -7.40 -11.36
CA TRP A 131 5.40 -7.72 -12.57
C TRP A 131 6.82 -8.22 -12.31
N ARG A 132 7.50 -8.57 -13.40
CA ARG A 132 8.81 -9.22 -13.40
C ARG A 132 9.92 -8.32 -12.85
N VAL A 133 10.62 -8.83 -11.85
CA VAL A 133 11.85 -8.29 -11.30
C VAL A 133 13.00 -9.25 -11.60
N THR A 134 14.12 -8.73 -12.09
CA THR A 134 15.33 -9.48 -12.44
C THR A 134 16.45 -9.23 -11.42
N PRO A 135 17.52 -10.05 -11.41
CA PRO A 135 18.71 -9.77 -10.60
C PRO A 135 19.36 -8.41 -10.90
N ASP A 136 19.36 -7.96 -12.15
CA ASP A 136 19.87 -6.63 -12.53
C ASP A 136 19.03 -5.51 -11.91
N ASP A 137 17.69 -5.68 -11.86
CA ASP A 137 16.83 -4.75 -11.15
C ASP A 137 17.22 -4.72 -9.67
N CYS A 138 17.41 -5.88 -9.03
CA CYS A 138 17.84 -5.97 -7.63
C CYS A 138 19.17 -5.26 -7.38
N ALA A 139 20.14 -5.37 -8.30
CA ALA A 139 21.41 -4.66 -8.21
C ALA A 139 21.21 -3.12 -8.25
N ALA A 140 20.31 -2.64 -9.12
CA ALA A 140 19.94 -1.22 -9.16
C ALA A 140 19.22 -0.78 -7.86
N LEU A 141 18.26 -1.56 -7.36
CA LEU A 141 17.56 -1.26 -6.10
C LEU A 141 18.52 -1.23 -4.90
N ASN A 142 19.52 -2.11 -4.87
CA ASN A 142 20.56 -2.12 -3.84
C ASN A 142 21.57 -0.97 -3.97
N SER A 143 21.55 -0.20 -5.05
CA SER A 143 22.46 0.92 -5.26
C SER A 143 22.05 2.18 -4.49
N PHE A 144 20.78 2.29 -4.09
CA PHE A 144 20.27 3.40 -3.27
C PHE A 144 20.79 3.28 -1.83
N ARG A 145 21.15 4.42 -1.22
CA ARG A 145 21.88 4.48 0.06
C ARG A 145 21.11 5.17 1.18
N HIS A 146 20.24 6.10 0.84
CA HIS A 146 19.57 6.99 1.78
C HIS A 146 18.11 6.57 1.98
N ILE A 147 17.38 6.32 0.89
CA ILE A 147 15.95 5.98 0.99
C ILE A 147 15.74 4.60 1.59
N LYS A 148 14.69 4.45 2.41
CA LYS A 148 14.28 3.14 2.94
C LYS A 148 13.35 2.46 1.94
N LEU A 149 13.96 1.84 0.94
CA LEU A 149 13.22 1.23 -0.16
C LEU A 149 12.58 -0.10 0.27
N THR A 150 11.28 -0.22 0.00
CA THR A 150 10.55 -1.49 0.14
C THR A 150 9.80 -1.83 -1.14
N VAL A 151 10.04 -3.03 -1.66
CA VAL A 151 9.29 -3.60 -2.79
C VAL A 151 8.22 -4.55 -2.26
N LEU A 152 6.96 -4.23 -2.53
CA LEU A 152 5.81 -5.05 -2.15
C LEU A 152 5.35 -5.85 -3.36
N VAL A 153 5.47 -7.18 -3.28
CA VAL A 153 5.09 -8.06 -4.37
C VAL A 153 3.66 -8.51 -4.19
N THR A 154 2.79 -8.06 -5.09
CA THR A 154 1.36 -8.35 -5.09
C THR A 154 1.11 -9.73 -5.70
N HIS A 155 0.87 -10.71 -4.84
CA HIS A 155 0.46 -12.06 -5.21
C HIS A 155 -0.97 -12.26 -4.73
N SER A 156 -1.91 -12.64 -5.60
CA SER A 156 -3.28 -13.00 -5.19
C SER A 156 -3.44 -14.52 -5.16
N GLY A 157 -2.90 -15.23 -6.15
CA GLY A 157 -3.20 -16.64 -6.39
C GLY A 157 -4.51 -16.88 -7.12
N ILE A 158 -5.21 -15.83 -7.60
CA ILE A 158 -6.42 -15.98 -8.42
C ILE A 158 -6.05 -16.62 -9.75
N THR A 159 -6.72 -17.72 -10.10
CA THR A 159 -6.47 -18.47 -11.34
C THR A 159 -7.51 -18.22 -12.44
N ASP A 160 -8.62 -17.53 -12.15
CA ASP A 160 -9.58 -17.12 -13.19
C ASP A 160 -8.96 -15.99 -14.03
N GLU A 161 -8.49 -16.34 -15.23
CA GLU A 161 -7.84 -15.41 -16.16
C GLU A 161 -8.74 -14.24 -16.59
N ARG A 162 -10.07 -14.37 -16.47
CA ARG A 162 -11.01 -13.27 -16.76
C ARG A 162 -10.98 -12.20 -15.67
N ILE A 163 -10.56 -12.58 -14.45
CA ILE A 163 -10.41 -11.69 -13.29
C ILE A 163 -8.96 -11.22 -13.16
N GLU A 164 -8.00 -12.12 -13.32
CA GLU A 164 -6.58 -11.84 -13.25
C GLU A 164 -5.83 -12.50 -14.41
N PRO A 165 -5.70 -11.81 -15.55
CA PRO A 165 -5.03 -12.37 -16.73
C PRO A 165 -3.53 -12.61 -16.55
N VAL A 166 -2.93 -12.01 -15.53
CA VAL A 166 -1.50 -12.09 -15.27
C VAL A 166 -1.20 -13.32 -14.43
N ASP A 167 -0.35 -14.20 -14.95
CA ASP A 167 0.10 -15.37 -14.21
C ASP A 167 0.77 -14.98 -12.88
N SER A 168 0.17 -15.42 -11.78
CA SER A 168 0.63 -15.23 -10.41
C SER A 168 2.02 -15.84 -10.16
N SER A 169 2.50 -16.75 -11.02
CA SER A 169 3.87 -17.28 -11.00
C SER A 169 4.93 -16.20 -11.24
N ILE A 170 4.61 -15.15 -12.02
CA ILE A 170 5.50 -14.01 -12.27
C ILE A 170 5.80 -13.29 -10.94
N ALA A 171 4.76 -12.99 -10.16
CA ALA A 171 4.91 -12.38 -8.85
C ALA A 171 5.68 -13.29 -7.89
N ALA A 172 5.38 -14.59 -7.88
CA ALA A 172 6.09 -15.56 -7.04
C ALA A 172 7.59 -15.62 -7.35
N ALA A 173 7.96 -15.62 -8.64
CA ALA A 173 9.35 -15.59 -9.07
C ALA A 173 10.03 -14.26 -8.70
N SER A 174 9.37 -13.12 -8.95
CA SER A 174 9.87 -11.80 -8.56
C SER A 174 10.13 -11.71 -7.05
N LEU A 175 9.24 -12.23 -6.21
CA LEU A 175 9.42 -12.25 -4.76
C LEU A 175 10.66 -13.04 -4.35
N ARG A 176 10.85 -14.24 -4.91
CA ARG A 176 12.05 -15.07 -4.65
C ARG A 176 13.33 -14.37 -5.10
N THR A 177 13.34 -13.78 -6.30
CA THR A 177 14.48 -13.02 -6.82
C THR A 177 14.80 -11.83 -5.91
N LEU A 178 13.80 -11.02 -5.55
CA LEU A 178 13.97 -9.89 -4.64
C LEU A 178 14.52 -10.32 -3.28
N HIS A 179 14.01 -11.41 -2.71
CA HIS A 179 14.49 -11.84 -1.39
C HIS A 179 15.91 -12.40 -1.44
N ALA A 180 16.23 -13.21 -2.46
CA ALA A 180 17.55 -13.80 -2.62
C ALA A 180 18.66 -12.75 -2.86
N HIS A 181 18.30 -11.60 -3.43
CA HIS A 181 19.23 -10.52 -3.75
C HIS A 181 19.06 -9.27 -2.89
N ALA A 182 18.28 -9.33 -1.79
CA ALA A 182 18.08 -8.16 -0.94
C ALA A 182 19.32 -7.86 -0.11
N ASP A 183 19.78 -6.61 -0.15
CA ASP A 183 20.83 -6.08 0.72
C ASP A 183 20.36 -4.77 1.37
N ASN A 184 20.24 -3.69 0.58
CA ASN A 184 19.83 -2.36 1.07
C ASN A 184 18.32 -2.11 1.00
N TYR A 185 17.58 -2.84 0.16
CA TYR A 185 16.12 -2.77 0.13
C TYR A 185 15.49 -3.90 0.94
N ARG A 186 14.18 -3.78 1.19
CA ARG A 186 13.35 -4.84 1.76
C ARG A 186 12.28 -5.30 0.80
N THR A 187 11.86 -6.54 0.93
CA THR A 187 10.78 -7.14 0.13
C THR A 187 9.69 -7.74 1.02
N ILE A 188 8.44 -7.51 0.64
CA ILE A 188 7.24 -7.93 1.38
C ILE A 188 6.36 -8.77 0.46
N LEU A 189 5.90 -9.92 0.95
CA LEU A 189 4.78 -10.62 0.35
C LEU A 189 3.52 -9.81 0.63
N TYR A 190 3.00 -9.13 -0.40
CA TYR A 190 1.76 -8.39 -0.30
C TYR A 190 0.62 -9.24 -0.86
N TRP A 191 0.11 -10.13 -0.01
CA TRP A 191 -0.94 -11.08 -0.38
C TRP A 191 -2.28 -10.36 -0.52
N ARG A 192 -2.62 -10.02 -1.78
CA ARG A 192 -3.84 -9.28 -2.08
C ARG A 192 -4.28 -9.36 -3.56
N PRO A 193 -5.58 -9.15 -3.81
CA PRO A 193 -6.65 -9.19 -2.81
C PRO A 193 -6.88 -10.63 -2.35
N LEU A 194 -7.22 -10.85 -1.08
CA LEU A 194 -7.80 -12.11 -0.62
C LEU A 194 -9.33 -12.02 -0.78
N VAL A 195 -9.92 -12.96 -1.52
CA VAL A 195 -11.33 -12.97 -1.89
C VAL A 195 -11.89 -14.38 -1.69
N PRO A 196 -12.83 -14.57 -0.74
CA PRO A 196 -13.45 -15.87 -0.51
C PRO A 196 -14.06 -16.45 -1.78
N GLY A 197 -13.84 -17.74 -2.00
CA GLY A 197 -14.31 -18.47 -3.18
C GLY A 197 -13.45 -18.28 -4.43
N LEU A 198 -12.53 -17.32 -4.47
CA LEU A 198 -11.61 -17.12 -5.61
C LEU A 198 -10.19 -17.58 -5.32
N ASN A 199 -9.65 -17.28 -4.14
CA ASN A 199 -8.24 -17.54 -3.82
C ASN A 199 -7.97 -17.81 -2.32
N ASP A 200 -8.87 -18.54 -1.68
CA ASP A 200 -8.81 -18.83 -0.25
C ASP A 200 -8.92 -20.34 0.07
N THR A 201 -8.73 -21.25 -0.88
CA THR A 201 -8.65 -22.69 -0.57
C THR A 201 -7.38 -23.03 0.24
N ASP A 202 -7.33 -24.18 0.92
CA ASP A 202 -6.17 -24.57 1.73
C ASP A 202 -4.86 -24.60 0.93
N ALA A 203 -4.93 -24.95 -0.36
CA ALA A 203 -3.78 -24.87 -1.27
C ALA A 203 -3.28 -23.43 -1.47
N HIS A 204 -4.18 -22.44 -1.54
CA HIS A 204 -3.79 -21.03 -1.61
C HIS A 204 -3.13 -20.57 -0.31
N LEU A 205 -3.64 -21.02 0.85
CA LEU A 205 -3.07 -20.68 2.15
C LEU A 205 -1.66 -21.29 2.31
N GLU A 206 -1.49 -22.56 1.96
CA GLU A 206 -0.18 -23.21 1.96
C GLU A 206 0.79 -22.50 1.01
N ARG A 207 0.32 -22.13 -0.18
CA ARG A 207 1.16 -21.39 -1.13
C ARG A 207 1.59 -20.02 -0.58
N ALA A 208 0.69 -19.28 0.05
CA ALA A 208 1.02 -18.01 0.69
C ALA A 208 2.05 -18.21 1.81
N ARG A 209 1.91 -19.27 2.61
CA ARG A 209 2.86 -19.65 3.65
C ARG A 209 4.23 -20.02 3.08
N GLU A 210 4.31 -20.80 2.01
CA GLU A 210 5.58 -21.09 1.31
C GLU A 210 6.26 -19.81 0.83
N LEU A 211 5.50 -18.91 0.20
CA LEU A 211 6.02 -17.66 -0.32
C LEU A 211 6.47 -16.71 0.80
N SER A 212 5.82 -16.75 1.97
CA SER A 212 6.19 -15.92 3.11
C SER A 212 7.63 -16.18 3.59
N ARG A 213 8.16 -17.39 3.34
CA ARG A 213 9.57 -17.76 3.63
C ARG A 213 10.57 -17.07 2.71
N CYS A 214 10.09 -16.47 1.62
CA CYS A 214 10.87 -15.67 0.69
C CYS A 214 10.51 -14.19 0.79
N ALA A 215 10.19 -13.70 1.99
CA ALA A 215 9.88 -12.31 2.25
C ALA A 215 10.43 -11.87 3.61
N HIS A 216 10.70 -10.58 3.78
CA HIS A 216 11.07 -10.05 5.11
C HIS A 216 9.85 -9.89 6.02
N ALA A 217 8.67 -9.73 5.42
CA ALA A 217 7.38 -9.68 6.10
C ALA A 217 6.26 -10.06 5.11
N THR A 218 5.11 -10.44 5.66
CA THR A 218 3.89 -10.75 4.92
C THR A 218 2.75 -9.85 5.36
N VAL A 219 2.02 -9.29 4.41
CA VAL A 219 0.80 -8.51 4.63
C VAL A 219 -0.32 -9.14 3.85
N PHE A 220 -1.45 -9.40 4.50
CA PHE A 220 -2.68 -9.84 3.83
C PHE A 220 -3.75 -8.77 3.91
N THR A 221 -4.53 -8.62 2.85
CA THR A 221 -5.65 -7.67 2.83
C THR A 221 -6.69 -8.06 1.79
N GLY A 222 -7.94 -7.72 2.08
CA GLY A 222 -9.05 -8.03 1.21
C GLY A 222 -9.22 -7.08 0.02
N LEU A 223 -10.40 -7.15 -0.59
CA LEU A 223 -10.70 -6.48 -1.85
C LEU A 223 -11.26 -5.08 -1.62
N PHE A 224 -10.77 -4.11 -2.41
CA PHE A 224 -11.42 -2.81 -2.52
C PHE A 224 -12.49 -2.90 -3.60
N TYR A 225 -13.72 -3.22 -3.20
CA TYR A 225 -14.83 -3.50 -4.11
C TYR A 225 -15.81 -2.31 -4.15
N ARG A 226 -15.84 -1.61 -5.28
CA ARG A 226 -16.65 -0.40 -5.51
C ARG A 226 -17.63 -0.63 -6.64
N ARG A 227 -18.68 0.20 -6.72
CA ARG A 227 -19.75 0.08 -7.73
C ARG A 227 -19.21 -0.12 -9.15
N GLN A 228 -18.23 0.67 -9.58
CA GLN A 228 -17.63 0.55 -10.92
C GLN A 228 -16.99 -0.82 -11.18
N ILE A 229 -16.41 -1.46 -10.15
CA ILE A 229 -15.82 -2.79 -10.26
C ILE A 229 -16.95 -3.84 -10.27
N ALA A 230 -17.97 -3.68 -9.45
CA ALA A 230 -19.14 -4.57 -9.45
C ALA A 230 -19.90 -4.55 -10.79
N ASP A 231 -20.06 -3.35 -11.37
CA ASP A 231 -20.68 -3.16 -12.68
C ASP A 231 -19.84 -3.84 -13.77
N TYR A 232 -18.51 -3.71 -13.71
CA TYR A 232 -17.61 -4.42 -14.63
C TYR A 232 -17.77 -5.94 -14.52
N TYR A 233 -17.80 -6.49 -13.30
CA TYR A 233 -17.98 -7.93 -13.08
C TYR A 233 -19.30 -8.41 -13.68
N THR A 234 -20.39 -7.69 -13.40
CA THR A 234 -21.73 -8.01 -13.91
C THR A 234 -21.77 -7.96 -15.44
N ALA A 235 -21.26 -6.88 -16.04
CA ALA A 235 -21.25 -6.69 -17.49
C ALA A 235 -20.44 -7.74 -18.25
N HIS A 236 -19.49 -8.40 -17.59
CA HIS A 236 -18.60 -9.42 -18.19
C HIS A 236 -18.91 -10.84 -17.70
N GLY A 237 -20.02 -11.05 -16.96
CA GLY A 237 -20.42 -12.37 -16.45
C GLY A 237 -19.39 -12.99 -15.50
N LEU A 238 -18.68 -12.15 -14.73
CA LEU A 238 -17.71 -12.58 -13.73
C LEU A 238 -18.42 -12.89 -12.40
N PRO A 239 -17.91 -13.86 -11.61
CA PRO A 239 -18.49 -14.18 -10.31
C PRO A 239 -18.38 -12.96 -9.37
N THR A 240 -19.53 -12.47 -8.90
CA THR A 240 -19.59 -11.37 -7.93
C THR A 240 -19.10 -11.84 -6.55
N PRO A 241 -17.98 -11.30 -6.03
CA PRO A 241 -17.38 -11.81 -4.80
C PRO A 241 -18.14 -11.42 -3.52
N TYR A 242 -18.98 -10.40 -3.58
CA TYR A 242 -19.75 -9.88 -2.46
C TYR A 242 -21.12 -9.38 -2.94
N GLU A 243 -22.12 -9.44 -2.06
CA GLU A 243 -23.49 -8.97 -2.34
C GLU A 243 -23.58 -7.44 -2.49
N ASP A 244 -22.69 -6.71 -1.83
CA ASP A 244 -22.63 -5.24 -1.93
C ASP A 244 -21.17 -4.73 -1.94
N THR A 245 -21.05 -3.43 -2.18
CA THR A 245 -19.80 -2.68 -2.30
C THR A 245 -19.51 -1.88 -1.03
N ALA A 246 -18.25 -1.50 -0.82
CA ALA A 246 -17.87 -0.76 0.37
C ALA A 246 -16.81 0.32 0.09
N ARG A 247 -16.81 1.38 0.91
CA ARG A 247 -15.77 2.42 0.87
C ARG A 247 -14.41 1.89 1.35
N ARG A 248 -14.37 0.94 2.29
CA ARG A 248 -13.14 0.32 2.80
C ARG A 248 -12.97 -1.07 2.17
N LYS A 249 -11.78 -1.66 2.33
CA LYS A 249 -11.54 -3.02 1.82
C LYS A 249 -12.40 -4.03 2.59
N ILE A 250 -13.04 -4.94 1.85
CA ILE A 250 -13.83 -6.05 2.36
C ILE A 250 -12.89 -7.23 2.61
N LEU A 251 -12.83 -7.71 3.85
CA LEU A 251 -12.14 -8.93 4.26
C LEU A 251 -13.00 -9.57 5.36
N PRO A 252 -13.77 -10.63 5.05
CA PRO A 252 -14.62 -11.28 6.05
C PRO A 252 -13.82 -11.87 7.21
N ALA A 253 -14.42 -11.88 8.40
CA ALA A 253 -13.78 -12.38 9.62
C ALA A 253 -13.32 -13.84 9.50
N GLN A 254 -14.14 -14.70 8.88
CA GLN A 254 -13.81 -16.11 8.66
C GLN A 254 -12.58 -16.29 7.77
N ALA A 255 -12.43 -15.47 6.72
CA ALA A 255 -11.27 -15.52 5.84
C ALA A 255 -9.99 -15.15 6.60
N GLU A 256 -10.06 -14.12 7.45
CA GLU A 256 -8.94 -13.78 8.33
C GLU A 256 -8.60 -14.90 9.31
N GLN A 257 -9.59 -15.49 9.99
CA GLN A 257 -9.35 -16.59 10.92
C GLN A 257 -8.64 -17.76 10.26
N ARG A 258 -9.00 -18.10 9.01
CA ARG A 258 -8.32 -19.14 8.23
C ARG A 258 -6.86 -18.77 7.93
N VAL A 259 -6.57 -17.52 7.59
CA VAL A 259 -5.18 -17.04 7.43
C VAL A 259 -4.40 -17.23 8.74
N LEU A 260 -4.96 -16.78 9.87
CA LEU A 260 -4.28 -16.89 11.16
C LEU A 260 -4.02 -18.35 11.53
N ALA A 261 -4.99 -19.23 11.34
CA ALA A 261 -4.84 -20.66 11.60
C ALA A 261 -3.73 -21.29 10.74
N ALA A 262 -3.65 -20.97 9.44
CA ALA A 262 -2.65 -21.53 8.54
C ALA A 262 -1.21 -21.04 8.82
N PHE A 263 -1.08 -19.80 9.28
CA PHE A 263 0.21 -19.21 9.62
C PHE A 263 0.68 -19.53 11.04
N HIS A 264 -0.18 -20.09 11.88
CA HIS A 264 0.15 -20.40 13.26
C HIS A 264 1.37 -21.33 13.38
N GLN A 265 2.32 -20.95 14.24
CA GLN A 265 3.58 -21.63 14.56
C GLN A 265 3.60 -21.94 16.07
N PRO A 266 3.03 -23.09 16.51
CA PRO A 266 2.95 -23.42 17.94
C PRO A 266 4.30 -23.45 18.67
N ARG A 267 5.40 -23.64 17.93
CA ARG A 267 6.77 -23.71 18.46
C ARG A 267 7.44 -22.34 18.62
N ASP A 268 6.87 -21.27 18.06
CA ASP A 268 7.42 -19.92 18.12
C ASP A 268 6.43 -19.00 18.84
N ALA A 269 6.46 -19.01 20.17
CA ALA A 269 5.57 -18.17 20.97
C ALA A 269 5.86 -16.66 20.82
N ALA A 270 7.07 -16.28 20.37
CA ALA A 270 7.45 -14.87 20.19
C ALA A 270 6.95 -14.30 18.85
N ALA A 271 6.81 -15.16 17.85
CA ALA A 271 6.22 -14.84 16.55
C ALA A 271 5.28 -15.98 16.10
N PRO A 272 4.12 -16.15 16.75
CA PRO A 272 3.25 -17.30 16.53
C PRO A 272 2.63 -17.34 15.14
N TYR A 273 2.74 -16.30 14.33
CA TYR A 273 2.29 -16.28 12.94
C TYR A 273 3.44 -16.00 11.95
N GLY A 274 4.69 -16.03 12.44
CA GLY A 274 5.84 -15.44 11.76
C GLY A 274 5.71 -13.92 11.62
N ALA A 275 6.37 -13.35 10.62
CA ALA A 275 6.30 -11.91 10.31
C ALA A 275 5.02 -11.56 9.51
N LEU A 276 3.84 -11.83 10.07
CA LEU A 276 2.53 -11.61 9.45
C LEU A 276 1.83 -10.35 10.01
N PHE A 277 1.25 -9.53 9.13
CA PHE A 277 0.67 -8.25 9.52
C PHE A 277 -0.66 -7.93 8.81
N ARG A 278 -1.59 -7.30 9.55
CA ARG A 278 -2.86 -6.76 9.02
C ARG A 278 -2.67 -5.43 8.27
N LYS A 279 -1.58 -4.71 8.56
CA LYS A 279 -1.34 -3.36 8.06
C LYS A 279 -0.01 -3.30 7.32
N THR A 280 -0.05 -2.71 6.13
CA THR A 280 1.13 -2.52 5.27
C THR A 280 2.25 -1.77 5.99
N SER A 281 1.91 -0.72 6.74
CA SER A 281 2.90 0.10 7.44
C SER A 281 3.62 -0.66 8.55
N CYS A 282 2.94 -1.56 9.27
CA CYS A 282 3.56 -2.41 10.28
C CYS A 282 4.60 -3.35 9.65
N ALA A 283 4.29 -3.98 8.52
CA ALA A 283 5.23 -4.87 7.85
C ALA A 283 6.44 -4.14 7.24
N VAL A 284 6.19 -2.97 6.65
CA VAL A 284 7.26 -2.10 6.13
C VAL A 284 8.20 -1.68 7.27
N ALA A 285 7.64 -1.16 8.36
CA ALA A 285 8.42 -0.73 9.51
C ALA A 285 9.20 -1.91 10.11
N TYR A 286 8.55 -3.07 10.29
CA TYR A 286 9.20 -4.29 10.78
C TYR A 286 10.40 -4.71 9.93
N ALA A 287 10.25 -4.72 8.60
CA ALA A 287 11.33 -5.13 7.70
C ALA A 287 12.57 -4.20 7.77
N HIS A 288 12.36 -2.95 8.18
CA HIS A 288 13.41 -1.95 8.41
C HIS A 288 13.82 -1.82 9.88
N GLY A 289 13.23 -2.61 10.80
CA GLY A 289 13.55 -2.56 12.23
C GLY A 289 12.99 -1.34 12.97
N GLU A 290 11.95 -0.70 12.44
CA GLU A 290 11.37 0.54 12.96
C GLU A 290 9.98 0.31 13.59
N ALA A 291 9.52 1.28 14.38
CA ALA A 291 8.13 1.34 14.82
C ALA A 291 7.18 1.69 13.66
N ASP A 292 5.93 1.23 13.72
CA ASP A 292 4.92 1.51 12.71
C ASP A 292 4.70 3.02 12.53
N TYR A 293 5.02 3.54 11.33
CA TYR A 293 4.91 4.97 11.01
C TYR A 293 3.46 5.47 10.93
N ASN A 294 2.46 4.58 10.95
CA ASN A 294 1.06 4.96 11.08
C ASN A 294 0.57 5.04 12.52
N GLY A 295 1.34 4.60 13.52
CA GLY A 295 0.95 4.70 14.92
C GLY A 295 -0.20 3.79 15.33
N HIS A 296 -0.33 2.59 14.74
CA HIS A 296 -1.41 1.66 15.09
C HIS A 296 -1.30 1.04 16.50
N TYR A 297 -0.23 1.30 17.26
CA TYR A 297 -0.01 0.68 18.57
C TYR A 297 -1.18 0.91 19.55
N GLY A 298 -1.77 2.11 19.57
CA GLY A 298 -2.95 2.43 20.39
C GLY A 298 -4.21 1.63 20.01
N ILE A 299 -4.23 0.98 18.85
CA ILE A 299 -5.28 0.08 18.38
C ILE A 299 -4.83 -1.35 18.68
N ARG A 300 -4.85 -1.71 19.97
CA ARG A 300 -4.24 -2.93 20.52
C ARG A 300 -4.72 -4.20 19.85
N GLU A 301 -5.97 -4.25 19.42
CA GLU A 301 -6.56 -5.40 18.74
C GLU A 301 -6.04 -5.64 17.31
N LEU A 302 -5.16 -4.77 16.79
CA LEU A 302 -4.41 -5.04 15.56
C LEU A 302 -3.08 -5.75 15.83
N CYS A 303 -2.56 -5.65 17.05
CA CYS A 303 -1.19 -6.02 17.41
C CYS A 303 -1.04 -7.44 17.94
N ASP A 304 -2.15 -8.13 18.23
CA ASP A 304 -2.25 -9.53 18.68
C ASP A 304 -1.59 -10.56 17.75
N ILE A 305 -1.34 -10.21 16.48
CA ILE A 305 -0.64 -11.08 15.52
C ILE A 305 0.79 -10.63 15.22
N CYS A 306 1.20 -9.45 15.68
CA CYS A 306 2.52 -8.91 15.41
C CYS A 306 3.58 -9.69 16.21
N PRO A 307 4.80 -9.89 15.66
CA PRO A 307 5.92 -10.40 16.45
C PRO A 307 6.15 -9.56 17.70
N ALA A 308 6.46 -10.20 18.83
CA ALA A 308 6.66 -9.53 20.12
C ALA A 308 7.69 -8.39 20.03
N THR A 309 8.80 -8.64 19.34
CA THR A 309 9.85 -7.64 19.09
C THR A 309 9.34 -6.39 18.37
N GLN A 310 8.37 -6.52 17.47
CA GLN A 310 7.75 -5.38 16.80
C GLN A 310 6.80 -4.63 17.73
N THR A 311 6.01 -5.37 18.50
CA THR A 311 5.10 -4.80 19.50
C THR A 311 5.87 -3.97 20.52
N ASP A 312 7.02 -4.46 21.01
CA ASP A 312 7.87 -3.74 21.97
C ASP A 312 8.50 -2.47 21.38
N ARG A 313 8.97 -2.52 20.13
CA ARG A 313 9.46 -1.33 19.40
C ARG A 313 8.35 -0.29 19.27
N CYS A 314 7.16 -0.72 18.88
CA CYS A 314 6.00 0.15 18.73
C CYS A 314 5.55 0.72 20.08
N ALA A 315 5.58 -0.06 21.16
CA ALA A 315 5.30 0.39 22.52
C ALA A 315 6.25 1.50 22.96
N THR A 316 7.54 1.29 22.74
CA THR A 316 8.60 2.23 23.12
C THR A 316 8.49 3.56 22.35
N ALA A 317 8.09 3.49 21.08
CA ALA A 317 7.90 4.66 20.23
C ALA A 317 6.56 5.38 20.47
N HIS A 318 5.57 4.70 21.05
CA HIS A 318 4.23 5.25 21.23
C HIS A 318 4.24 6.29 22.35
N ARG A 319 3.99 7.54 21.98
CA ARG A 319 3.92 8.67 22.91
C ARG A 319 2.68 9.50 22.61
N HIS A 320 2.01 9.95 23.65
CA HIS A 320 0.93 10.93 23.51
C HIS A 320 1.50 12.21 22.89
N PRO A 321 0.91 12.73 21.82
CA PRO A 321 1.38 13.94 21.17
C PRO A 321 1.02 15.19 22.00
N ASP A 322 1.79 16.27 21.82
CA ASP A 322 1.46 17.57 22.41
C ASP A 322 0.20 18.13 21.76
N MET A 323 -0.88 18.20 22.55
CA MET A 323 -2.17 18.65 22.06
C MET A 323 -2.22 20.12 21.69
N THR A 324 -1.31 20.95 22.20
CA THR A 324 -1.18 22.35 21.75
C THR A 324 -0.74 22.38 20.29
N GLU A 325 0.28 21.59 19.97
CA GLU A 325 0.83 21.48 18.63
C GLU A 325 -0.13 20.78 17.66
N VAL A 326 -0.77 19.68 18.09
CA VAL A 326 -1.79 18.99 17.29
C VAL A 326 -2.93 19.94 16.93
N ASN A 327 -3.47 20.69 17.89
CA ASN A 327 -4.55 21.64 17.65
C ASN A 327 -4.13 22.76 16.69
N ARG A 328 -2.93 23.31 16.85
CA ARG A 328 -2.37 24.34 15.97
C ARG A 328 -2.29 23.83 14.53
N GLN A 329 -1.71 22.65 14.31
CA GLN A 329 -1.60 22.05 12.98
C GLN A 329 -2.97 21.68 12.40
N ALA A 330 -3.86 21.06 13.19
CA ALA A 330 -5.19 20.68 12.74
C ALA A 330 -6.01 21.89 12.29
N ARG A 331 -5.97 23.00 13.04
CA ARG A 331 -6.60 24.28 12.65
C ARG A 331 -6.04 24.83 11.34
N GLN A 332 -4.71 24.82 11.16
CA GLN A 332 -4.07 25.25 9.91
C GLN A 332 -4.48 24.39 8.71
N LEU A 333 -4.86 23.14 8.96
CA LEU A 333 -5.32 22.18 7.96
C LEU A 333 -6.83 22.24 7.69
N GLY A 334 -7.58 23.08 8.41
CA GLY A 334 -9.01 23.29 8.23
C GLY A 334 -9.92 22.61 9.26
N ALA A 335 -9.39 22.11 10.38
CA ALA A 335 -10.22 21.52 11.42
C ALA A 335 -11.19 22.54 12.02
N THR A 336 -12.45 22.13 12.21
CA THR A 336 -13.54 23.00 12.66
C THR A 336 -13.66 23.07 14.19
N ALA A 337 -13.09 22.11 14.90
CA ALA A 337 -13.11 22.02 16.35
C ALA A 337 -11.72 21.64 16.90
N PRO A 338 -11.45 21.90 18.21
CA PRO A 338 -10.27 21.33 18.87
C PRO A 338 -10.26 19.80 18.76
N ALA A 339 -9.07 19.26 18.51
CA ALA A 339 -8.83 17.83 18.51
C ALA A 339 -8.91 17.26 19.93
N GLU A 340 -9.43 16.05 20.03
CA GLU A 340 -9.53 15.27 21.27
C GLU A 340 -8.49 14.14 21.25
N LEU A 341 -7.82 13.90 22.38
CA LEU A 341 -6.90 12.78 22.51
C LEU A 341 -7.55 11.63 23.27
N THR A 342 -7.47 10.45 22.69
CA THR A 342 -7.80 9.19 23.36
C THR A 342 -6.55 8.30 23.40
N GLU A 343 -6.59 7.22 24.19
CA GLU A 343 -5.54 6.18 24.17
C GLU A 343 -5.35 5.53 22.78
N ARG A 344 -6.34 5.68 21.90
CA ARG A 344 -6.39 4.99 20.60
C ARG A 344 -6.00 5.90 19.45
N ALA A 345 -6.45 7.15 19.47
CA ALA A 345 -6.34 8.09 18.36
C ALA A 345 -6.51 9.56 18.81
N ILE A 346 -5.99 10.46 17.98
CA ILE A 346 -6.44 11.85 17.92
C ILE A 346 -7.74 11.88 17.12
N ILE A 347 -8.79 12.46 17.68
CA ILE A 347 -10.07 12.67 17.00
C ILE A 347 -10.12 14.12 16.53
N VAL A 348 -10.32 14.32 15.23
CA VAL A 348 -10.46 15.62 14.59
C VAL A 348 -11.84 15.78 13.96
N GLU A 349 -12.22 17.01 13.63
CA GLU A 349 -13.46 17.34 12.95
C GLU A 349 -13.18 18.24 11.75
N GLY A 350 -13.86 17.97 10.62
CA GLY A 350 -13.76 18.79 9.41
C GLY A 350 -12.53 18.52 8.55
N LEU A 351 -11.76 17.46 8.83
CA LEU A 351 -10.58 17.10 8.04
C LEU A 351 -10.82 15.89 7.13
N ASP A 352 -10.62 16.10 5.83
CA ASP A 352 -10.55 15.02 4.85
C ASP A 352 -9.33 14.11 5.04
N GLU A 353 -9.19 13.09 4.20
CA GLU A 353 -8.13 12.09 4.39
C GLU A 353 -6.69 12.64 4.29
N PRO A 354 -6.31 13.46 3.29
CA PRO A 354 -4.93 13.92 3.16
C PRO A 354 -4.39 14.70 4.37
N PRO A 355 -5.10 15.70 4.93
CA PRO A 355 -4.65 16.36 6.16
C PRO A 355 -4.53 15.42 7.36
N ARG A 356 -5.43 14.43 7.50
CA ARG A 356 -5.35 13.46 8.59
C ARG A 356 -4.14 12.54 8.46
N TYR A 357 -3.81 12.09 7.26
CA TYR A 357 -2.60 11.28 7.06
C TYR A 357 -1.32 12.09 7.31
N TYR A 358 -1.31 13.39 6.98
CA TYR A 358 -0.23 14.29 7.36
C TYR A 358 -0.03 14.34 8.88
N LEU A 359 -1.10 14.59 9.64
CA LEU A 359 -1.05 14.60 11.11
C LEU A 359 -0.63 13.23 11.66
N GLN A 360 -1.17 12.15 11.12
CA GLN A 360 -0.88 10.79 11.56
C GLN A 360 0.62 10.44 11.43
N HIS A 361 1.23 10.71 10.28
CA HIS A 361 2.65 10.47 10.08
C HIS A 361 3.53 11.46 10.85
N THR A 362 3.06 12.70 11.05
CA THR A 362 3.80 13.71 11.84
C THR A 362 3.94 13.31 13.29
N HIS A 363 2.86 12.80 13.89
CA HIS A 363 2.76 12.50 15.32
C HIS A 363 3.00 11.02 15.65
N GLY A 364 3.09 10.14 14.65
CA GLY A 364 3.21 8.70 14.87
C GLY A 364 2.02 8.14 15.65
N TYR A 365 0.83 8.72 15.45
CA TYR A 365 -0.38 8.44 16.22
C TYR A 365 -1.60 8.40 15.28
N GLN A 366 -2.56 7.52 15.53
CA GLN A 366 -3.76 7.43 14.69
C GLN A 366 -4.54 8.75 14.70
N VAL A 367 -5.06 9.16 13.53
CA VAL A 367 -5.89 10.36 13.39
C VAL A 367 -7.20 10.02 12.69
N HIS A 368 -8.31 10.07 13.44
CA HIS A 368 -9.64 9.73 12.96
C HIS A 368 -10.52 10.97 12.86
N ASP A 369 -11.38 11.00 11.86
CA ASP A 369 -12.41 12.03 11.77
C ASP A 369 -13.63 11.57 12.57
N ARG A 370 -14.23 12.48 13.35
CA ARG A 370 -15.39 12.19 14.21
C ARG A 370 -16.57 11.61 13.42
N ALA A 371 -16.78 12.05 12.17
CA ALA A 371 -17.86 11.56 11.32
C ALA A 371 -17.53 10.24 10.60
N LYS A 372 -16.30 9.72 10.75
CA LYS A 372 -15.83 8.49 10.08
C LYS A 372 -15.16 7.55 11.10
N PRO A 373 -15.88 7.11 12.15
CA PRO A 373 -15.29 6.32 13.23
C PRO A 373 -14.73 4.98 12.74
N HIS A 374 -13.85 4.42 13.57
CA HIS A 374 -13.31 3.08 13.41
C HIS A 374 -13.92 2.17 14.48
N HIS A 375 -14.58 1.11 14.06
CA HIS A 375 -15.16 0.13 14.98
C HIS A 375 -14.07 -0.79 15.56
N PRO A 376 -14.23 -1.25 16.82
CA PRO A 376 -13.39 -2.28 17.41
C PRO A 376 -13.22 -3.48 16.48
N HIS A 377 -12.01 -4.03 16.41
CA HIS A 377 -11.63 -5.19 15.58
C HIS A 377 -11.77 -5.01 14.05
N ARG A 378 -12.26 -3.85 13.58
CA ARG A 378 -12.53 -3.55 12.17
C ARG A 378 -11.77 -2.34 11.67
N HIS A 379 -10.68 -1.97 12.34
CA HIS A 379 -9.93 -0.77 12.00
C HIS A 379 -9.52 -0.74 10.53
N GLY A 380 -10.09 0.18 9.75
CA GLY A 380 -9.80 0.33 8.33
C GLY A 380 -10.36 -0.80 7.44
N ARG A 381 -11.35 -1.56 7.90
CA ARG A 381 -12.10 -2.58 7.14
C ARG A 381 -13.52 -2.11 6.87
N ALA A 382 -14.14 -2.68 5.85
CA ALA A 382 -15.58 -2.58 5.64
C ALA A 382 -16.33 -3.46 6.64
N ASP A 383 -17.59 -3.13 6.90
CA ASP A 383 -18.45 -3.91 7.82
C ASP A 383 -18.95 -5.21 7.17
N ILE A 384 -18.97 -5.27 5.83
CA ILE A 384 -19.34 -6.47 5.08
C ILE A 384 -18.45 -7.66 5.48
N GLY A 385 -19.09 -8.77 5.88
CA GLY A 385 -18.41 -9.98 6.34
C GLY A 385 -18.00 -9.99 7.81
N TRP A 386 -18.49 -9.04 8.61
CA TRP A 386 -18.34 -8.99 10.07
C TRP A 386 -19.72 -9.04 10.73
N PRO A 387 -19.93 -9.86 11.77
CA PRO A 387 -21.20 -9.86 12.49
C PRO A 387 -21.44 -8.46 13.07
N THR A 388 -22.61 -7.88 12.87
CA THR A 388 -23.03 -6.74 13.69
C THR A 388 -23.05 -7.23 15.14
N GLU A 389 -22.35 -6.52 16.05
CA GLU A 389 -22.69 -6.69 17.45
C GLU A 389 -24.17 -6.28 17.53
N GLU A 390 -25.06 -7.23 17.82
CA GLU A 390 -26.38 -6.85 18.32
C GLU A 390 -26.09 -5.93 19.51
N GLU A 391 -26.67 -4.73 19.49
CA GLU A 391 -26.71 -3.90 20.68
C GLU A 391 -27.28 -4.77 21.79
N GLY A 392 -26.41 -5.24 22.68
CA GLY A 392 -26.81 -6.03 23.82
C GLY A 392 -27.83 -5.21 24.64
N PRO A 393 -28.81 -5.89 25.28
CA PRO A 393 -29.90 -5.22 26.00
C PRO A 393 -29.44 -4.26 27.08
#